data_AF-A0A6J3FCI8-F1
#
_entry.id   AF-A0A6J3FCI8-F1
#
_cell.length_a   1.000
_cell.length_b   1.000
_cell.length_c   1.000
_cell.angle_alpha   90.00
_cell.angle_beta   90.00
_cell.angle_gamma   90.00
#
_symmetry.space_group_name_H-M   'P 1'
#
loop_
_entity.id
_entity.type
_entity.pdbx_description
1 polymer ?
#
loop_
_entity_poly.entity_id
_entity_poly.type
_entity_poly.pdbx_seq_one_letter_code
_entity_poly.pdbx_strand_id
1 'polypeptide(L)'
;MRWTQTGGHMLKWPTLQDLASASLEEVNQLWAGLGYYSRGRRLQEGARKVVEELGGHMPRTAETLQQLLPGVGRYTAGAIASIAFGQATGVVDGNVARVLCRVRAIGADPSSNLVSQQLWSLAQQLVDPARPGDFNQAAMELGATVCTPQRPLCRQCPVQSLCRARQRVERERPLASWNLLGSPDVEECAPSTGQCQLCLPPSEPWDQTLGVVNFPRKASRKPPREESSATCVLEQSRALGGARILLVQRPNSGLLAGLWEFPSVTWEPSEQLQRKALLQELQRWTGPLPATHLRHLGEVVHVFSHIKLTYQVYGLALEGQTPVTTVPPGARWLTREEFHTAAVSTAMKKVFRVYEGQQPGTCKGFKRPQVSSPSSRKKPSMGQQVLDDFFQPHISADAPSLNSAVQ
;
A
#
# COMPACT_ATOMS: atom_id res chain seq x y z
N MET A 1 -3.56 -9.75 1.81
CA MET A 1 -4.08 -9.05 0.60
C MET A 1 -3.70 -9.92 -0.59
N ARG A 2 -4.65 -10.15 -1.50
CA ARG A 2 -4.64 -11.29 -2.44
C ARG A 2 -3.76 -11.00 -3.66
N TRP A 3 -2.88 -11.95 -4.00
CA TRP A 3 -2.14 -12.02 -5.27
C TRP A 3 -3.04 -12.23 -6.51
N THR A 4 -4.35 -12.29 -6.34
CA THR A 4 -5.33 -12.42 -7.43
C THR A 4 -5.52 -11.14 -8.24
N GLN A 5 -5.02 -9.98 -7.79
CA GLN A 5 -5.21 -8.71 -8.51
C GLN A 5 -4.22 -8.51 -9.66
N THR A 6 -2.95 -8.92 -9.52
CA THR A 6 -1.96 -8.82 -10.60
C THR A 6 -2.30 -9.74 -11.77
N GLY A 7 -2.82 -10.93 -11.49
CA GLY A 7 -3.29 -11.86 -12.53
C GLY A 7 -4.39 -11.25 -13.41
N GLY A 8 -5.35 -10.53 -12.81
CA GLY A 8 -6.41 -9.85 -13.57
C GLY A 8 -5.90 -8.69 -14.45
N HIS A 9 -4.86 -7.99 -14.01
CA HIS A 9 -4.25 -6.90 -14.80
C HIS A 9 -3.53 -7.43 -16.03
N MET A 10 -2.68 -8.45 -15.85
CA MET A 10 -1.91 -9.06 -16.94
C MET A 10 -2.81 -9.80 -17.94
N LEU A 11 -3.97 -10.31 -17.50
CA LEU A 11 -4.97 -10.91 -18.41
C LEU A 11 -5.69 -9.85 -19.26
N LYS A 12 -5.98 -8.67 -18.69
CA LYS A 12 -6.65 -7.59 -19.44
C LYS A 12 -5.68 -6.83 -20.36
N TRP A 13 -4.45 -6.59 -19.89
CA TRP A 13 -3.40 -5.88 -20.63
C TRP A 13 -2.12 -6.71 -20.66
N PRO A 14 -2.05 -7.73 -21.54
CA PRO A 14 -0.88 -8.59 -21.62
C PRO A 14 0.36 -7.87 -22.18
N THR A 15 0.19 -6.79 -22.95
CA THR A 15 1.29 -6.03 -23.56
C THR A 15 1.27 -4.54 -23.19
N LEU A 16 2.38 -3.85 -23.46
CA LEU A 16 2.49 -2.39 -23.30
C LEU A 16 1.48 -1.65 -24.20
N GLN A 17 1.22 -2.19 -25.39
CA GLN A 17 0.30 -1.64 -26.37
C GLN A 17 -1.15 -1.68 -25.85
N ASP A 18 -1.55 -2.78 -25.22
CA ASP A 18 -2.88 -2.92 -24.62
C ASP A 18 -3.08 -1.90 -23.50
N LEU A 19 -2.09 -1.75 -22.62
CA LEU A 19 -2.16 -0.77 -21.53
C LEU A 19 -2.12 0.68 -22.05
N ALA A 20 -1.33 0.95 -23.09
CA ALA A 20 -1.23 2.27 -23.72
C ALA A 20 -2.57 2.70 -24.33
N SER A 21 -3.27 1.80 -25.01
CA SER A 21 -4.56 2.06 -25.64
C SER A 21 -5.75 2.14 -24.66
N ALA A 22 -5.59 1.63 -23.43
CA ALA A 22 -6.65 1.64 -22.43
C ALA A 22 -7.10 3.07 -22.06
N SER A 23 -8.34 3.21 -21.57
CA SER A 23 -8.81 4.47 -20.99
C SER A 23 -8.34 4.62 -19.53
N LEU A 24 -8.21 5.86 -19.04
CA LEU A 24 -7.86 6.12 -17.63
C LEU A 24 -8.91 5.54 -16.68
N GLU A 25 -10.18 5.53 -17.08
CA GLU A 25 -11.25 4.93 -16.28
C GLU A 25 -11.04 3.43 -16.09
N GLU A 26 -10.72 2.69 -17.16
CA GLU A 26 -10.44 1.26 -17.04
C GLU A 26 -9.22 0.96 -16.17
N VAL A 27 -8.16 1.77 -16.30
CA VAL A 27 -6.99 1.71 -15.41
C VAL A 27 -7.41 1.92 -13.97
N ASN A 28 -8.20 2.95 -13.68
CA ASN A 28 -8.69 3.22 -12.32
C ASN A 28 -9.61 2.12 -11.78
N GLN A 29 -10.44 1.50 -12.62
CA GLN A 29 -11.31 0.38 -12.25
C GLN A 29 -10.48 -0.84 -11.82
N LEU A 30 -9.46 -1.22 -12.62
CA LEU A 30 -8.58 -2.33 -12.25
C LEU A 30 -7.63 -1.98 -11.10
N TRP A 31 -7.24 -0.72 -10.95
CA TRP A 31 -6.42 -0.24 -9.83
C TRP A 31 -7.21 -0.07 -8.52
N ALA A 32 -8.54 -0.21 -8.57
CA ALA A 32 -9.41 0.03 -7.43
C ALA A 32 -9.04 -0.84 -6.23
N GLY A 33 -8.77 -0.18 -5.10
CA GLY A 33 -8.40 -0.84 -3.84
C GLY A 33 -6.90 -1.04 -3.61
N LEU A 34 -6.03 -0.80 -4.61
CA LEU A 34 -4.56 -0.84 -4.43
C LEU A 34 -3.99 0.42 -3.78
N GLY A 35 -4.77 1.51 -3.77
CA GLY A 35 -4.34 2.82 -3.28
C GLY A 35 -3.28 3.49 -4.15
N TYR A 36 -3.01 4.77 -3.88
CA TYR A 36 -2.07 5.59 -4.66
C TYR A 36 -2.34 5.51 -6.17
N TYR A 37 -3.54 5.90 -6.59
CA TYR A 37 -4.03 5.81 -7.98
C TYR A 37 -3.16 6.57 -8.99
N SER A 38 -2.40 7.57 -8.55
CA SER A 38 -1.39 8.23 -9.37
C SER A 38 -0.36 7.26 -9.96
N ARG A 39 -0.11 6.11 -9.31
CA ARG A 39 0.77 5.05 -9.84
C ARG A 39 0.16 4.36 -11.06
N GLY A 40 -1.13 4.00 -11.03
CA GLY A 40 -1.80 3.39 -12.18
C GLY A 40 -1.80 4.32 -13.38
N ARG A 41 -2.16 5.60 -13.16
CA ARG A 41 -2.08 6.63 -14.20
C ARG A 41 -0.68 6.80 -14.78
N ARG A 42 0.35 6.95 -13.93
CA ARG A 42 1.75 7.11 -14.38
C ARG A 42 2.28 5.88 -15.10
N LEU A 43 1.85 4.68 -14.70
CA LEU A 43 2.20 3.44 -15.38
C LEU A 43 1.63 3.43 -16.81
N GLN A 44 0.37 3.82 -16.98
CA GLN A 44 -0.24 3.97 -18.30
C GLN A 44 0.44 5.07 -19.13
N GLU A 45 0.69 6.25 -18.54
CA GLU A 45 1.43 7.34 -19.21
C GLU A 45 2.82 6.86 -19.67
N GLY A 46 3.51 6.07 -18.84
CA GLY A 46 4.78 5.45 -19.20
C GLY A 46 4.64 4.43 -20.34
N ALA A 47 3.61 3.58 -20.32
CA ALA A 47 3.35 2.64 -21.40
C ALA A 47 3.07 3.36 -22.73
N ARG A 48 2.23 4.40 -22.72
CA ARG A 48 1.97 5.25 -23.89
C ARG A 48 3.25 5.86 -24.44
N LYS A 49 4.06 6.48 -23.57
CA LYS A 49 5.34 7.06 -23.97
C LYS A 49 6.27 6.02 -24.63
N VAL A 50 6.36 4.81 -24.08
CA VAL A 50 7.18 3.75 -24.69
C VAL A 50 6.66 3.37 -26.08
N VAL A 51 5.35 3.25 -26.25
CA VAL A 51 4.73 2.86 -27.53
C VAL A 51 4.87 3.99 -28.57
N GLU A 52 4.53 5.21 -28.19
CA GLU A 52 4.42 6.38 -29.09
C GLU A 52 5.79 7.00 -29.41
N GLU A 53 6.69 7.12 -28.42
CA GLU A 53 7.96 7.84 -28.57
C GLU A 53 9.17 6.90 -28.69
N LEU A 54 9.11 5.69 -28.13
CA LEU A 54 10.23 4.73 -28.12
C LEU A 54 9.99 3.51 -29.01
N GLY A 55 8.98 3.57 -29.88
CA GLY A 55 8.66 2.50 -30.84
C GLY A 55 8.33 1.15 -30.17
N GLY A 56 7.75 1.17 -28.96
CA GLY A 56 7.43 -0.01 -28.18
C GLY A 56 8.60 -0.68 -27.46
N HIS A 57 9.82 -0.11 -27.54
CA HIS A 57 11.02 -0.69 -26.95
C HIS A 57 11.30 -0.09 -25.57
N MET A 58 11.27 -0.94 -24.53
CA MET A 58 11.64 -0.52 -23.19
C MET A 58 13.13 -0.11 -23.11
N PRO A 59 13.44 1.06 -22.50
CA PRO A 59 14.82 1.40 -22.18
C PRO A 59 15.47 0.32 -21.32
N ARG A 60 16.74 -0.01 -21.60
CA ARG A 60 17.40 -1.18 -21.03
C ARG A 60 18.27 -0.87 -19.81
N THR A 61 18.54 0.40 -19.52
CA THR A 61 19.36 0.82 -18.38
C THR A 61 18.56 1.57 -17.33
N ALA A 62 18.95 1.48 -16.07
CA ALA A 62 18.32 2.16 -14.95
C ALA A 62 18.33 3.68 -15.14
N GLU A 63 19.43 4.23 -15.65
CA GLU A 63 19.56 5.66 -15.93
C GLU A 63 18.52 6.12 -16.95
N THR A 64 18.41 5.40 -18.07
CA THR A 64 17.46 5.74 -19.15
C THR A 64 16.01 5.51 -18.74
N LEU A 65 15.71 4.43 -18.01
CA LEU A 65 14.40 4.18 -17.43
C LEU A 65 13.96 5.30 -16.49
N GLN A 66 14.84 5.75 -15.61
CA GLN A 66 14.56 6.82 -14.65
C GLN A 66 14.39 8.18 -15.33
N GLN A 67 15.21 8.47 -16.35
CA GLN A 67 15.15 9.75 -17.06
C GLN A 67 13.93 9.86 -17.97
N LEU A 68 13.58 8.78 -18.68
CA LEU A 68 12.60 8.84 -19.75
C LEU A 68 11.18 8.56 -19.26
N LEU A 69 10.98 7.67 -18.27
CA LEU A 69 9.64 7.17 -17.95
C LEU A 69 8.99 7.88 -16.75
N PRO A 70 7.76 8.42 -16.90
CA PRO A 70 7.07 9.10 -15.81
C PRO A 70 6.75 8.13 -14.66
N GLY A 71 6.99 8.57 -13.42
CA GLY A 71 6.73 7.76 -12.24
C GLY A 71 7.74 6.66 -11.95
N VAL A 72 8.76 6.49 -12.79
CA VAL A 72 9.88 5.56 -12.55
C VAL A 72 10.96 6.29 -11.77
N GLY A 73 11.04 6.03 -10.47
CA GLY A 73 12.14 6.49 -9.62
C GLY A 73 13.32 5.52 -9.61
N ARG A 74 14.41 5.92 -8.94
CA ARG A 74 15.66 5.14 -8.82
C ARG A 74 15.45 3.66 -8.47
N TYR A 75 14.55 3.38 -7.50
CA TYR A 75 14.18 2.01 -7.12
C TYR A 75 13.59 1.22 -8.30
N THR A 76 12.52 1.76 -8.90
CA THR A 76 11.80 1.07 -9.98
C THR A 76 12.69 0.86 -11.20
N ALA A 77 13.51 1.86 -11.54
CA ALA A 77 14.45 1.79 -12.64
C ALA A 77 15.49 0.66 -12.43
N GLY A 78 16.15 0.64 -11.27
CA GLY A 78 17.13 -0.41 -10.95
C GLY A 78 16.49 -1.80 -10.86
N ALA A 79 15.28 -1.91 -10.32
CA ALA A 79 14.55 -3.18 -10.26
C ALA A 79 14.24 -3.72 -11.66
N ILE A 80 13.67 -2.89 -12.56
CA ILE A 80 13.41 -3.30 -13.95
C ILE A 80 14.72 -3.65 -14.66
N ALA A 81 15.73 -2.78 -14.58
CA ALA A 81 16.98 -2.99 -15.31
C ALA A 81 17.74 -4.25 -14.87
N SER A 82 17.78 -4.54 -13.57
CA SER A 82 18.45 -5.73 -13.05
C SER A 82 17.65 -7.02 -13.29
N ILE A 83 16.33 -7.01 -13.07
CA ILE A 83 15.48 -8.21 -13.18
C ILE A 83 15.21 -8.57 -14.63
N ALA A 84 14.84 -7.58 -15.47
CA ALA A 84 14.43 -7.85 -16.84
C ALA A 84 15.60 -7.84 -17.83
N PHE A 85 16.65 -7.04 -17.57
CA PHE A 85 17.73 -6.80 -18.53
C PHE A 85 19.13 -7.16 -18.03
N GLY A 86 19.25 -7.67 -16.80
CA GLY A 86 20.52 -8.13 -16.25
C GLY A 86 21.54 -7.02 -16.00
N GLN A 87 21.14 -5.74 -15.93
CA GLN A 87 22.08 -4.67 -15.57
C GLN A 87 22.52 -4.86 -14.11
N ALA A 88 23.84 -4.85 -13.88
CA ALA A 88 24.45 -4.95 -12.56
C ALA A 88 24.28 -3.65 -11.74
N THR A 89 23.04 -3.39 -11.32
CA THR A 89 22.67 -2.23 -10.51
C THR A 89 21.99 -2.66 -9.22
N GLY A 90 22.49 -2.16 -8.09
CA GLY A 90 21.94 -2.45 -6.77
C GLY A 90 20.67 -1.66 -6.50
N VAL A 91 19.71 -2.27 -5.80
CA VAL A 91 18.40 -1.66 -5.51
C VAL A 91 18.16 -1.58 -4.01
N VAL A 92 17.57 -0.47 -3.54
CA VAL A 92 17.22 -0.29 -2.12
C VAL A 92 15.74 0.07 -1.98
N ASP A 93 14.97 -0.82 -1.34
CA ASP A 93 13.64 -0.55 -0.79
C ASP A 93 13.67 -0.52 0.75
N GLY A 94 12.49 -0.44 1.38
CA GLY A 94 12.40 -0.48 2.85
C GLY A 94 12.86 -1.81 3.47
N ASN A 95 12.85 -2.91 2.72
CA ASN A 95 13.33 -4.22 3.16
C ASN A 95 14.86 -4.29 3.09
N VAL A 96 15.43 -3.99 1.94
CA VAL A 96 16.88 -3.95 1.72
C VAL A 96 17.54 -2.93 2.64
N ALA A 97 16.98 -1.73 2.80
CA ALA A 97 17.51 -0.74 3.73
C ALA A 97 17.63 -1.30 5.16
N ARG A 98 16.60 -2.00 5.64
CA ARG A 98 16.63 -2.64 6.97
C ARG A 98 17.67 -3.76 7.06
N VAL A 99 17.76 -4.60 6.04
CA VAL A 99 18.77 -5.68 5.96
C VAL A 99 20.17 -5.09 6.02
N LEU A 100 20.48 -4.13 5.15
CA LEU A 100 21.79 -3.48 5.09
C LEU A 100 22.14 -2.74 6.38
N CYS A 101 21.18 -2.01 6.97
CA CYS A 101 21.36 -1.37 8.26
C CYS A 101 21.75 -2.37 9.35
N ARG A 102 21.11 -3.54 9.41
CA ARG A 102 21.45 -4.58 10.39
C ARG A 102 22.78 -5.28 10.08
N VAL A 103 23.01 -5.64 8.82
CA VAL A 103 24.24 -6.31 8.41
C VAL A 103 25.46 -5.43 8.67
N ARG A 104 25.35 -4.11 8.47
CA ARG A 104 26.44 -3.16 8.68
C ARG A 104 26.38 -2.36 9.98
N ALA A 105 25.39 -2.62 10.84
CA ALA A 105 25.15 -1.91 12.10
C ALA A 105 25.01 -0.36 11.93
N ILE A 106 24.30 0.06 10.88
CA ILE A 106 23.94 1.46 10.64
C ILE A 106 22.67 1.79 11.44
N GLY A 107 22.83 2.61 12.47
CA GLY A 107 21.79 2.96 13.44
C GLY A 107 21.01 4.23 13.13
N ALA A 108 21.63 5.15 12.38
CA ALA A 108 21.04 6.42 12.01
C ALA A 108 19.81 6.28 11.10
N ASP A 109 19.03 7.36 11.01
CA ASP A 109 17.77 7.36 10.26
C ASP A 109 18.00 7.08 8.76
N PRO A 110 17.41 6.00 8.20
CA PRO A 110 17.57 5.63 6.79
C PRO A 110 16.91 6.63 5.83
N SER A 111 16.07 7.54 6.33
CA SER A 111 15.50 8.64 5.54
C SER A 111 16.45 9.83 5.38
N SER A 112 17.55 9.90 6.14
CA SER A 112 18.56 10.93 5.96
C SER A 112 19.29 10.75 4.62
N ASN A 113 19.66 11.87 3.98
CA ASN A 113 20.34 11.84 2.68
C ASN A 113 21.65 11.05 2.74
N LEU A 114 22.44 11.24 3.81
CA LEU A 114 23.70 10.53 4.00
C LEU A 114 23.48 9.01 4.09
N VAL A 115 22.62 8.55 5.00
CA VAL A 115 22.40 7.11 5.19
C VAL A 115 21.80 6.50 3.93
N SER A 116 20.84 7.18 3.29
CA SER A 116 20.27 6.73 2.01
C SER A 116 21.37 6.52 0.96
N GLN A 117 22.25 7.50 0.74
CA GLN A 117 23.37 7.38 -0.20
C GLN A 117 24.32 6.22 0.15
N GLN A 118 24.63 6.04 1.43
CA GLN A 118 25.46 4.93 1.89
C GLN A 118 24.82 3.57 1.63
N LEU A 119 23.51 3.43 1.89
CA LEU A 119 22.77 2.20 1.61
C LEU A 119 22.75 1.87 0.12
N TRP A 120 22.55 2.89 -0.72
CA TRP A 120 22.63 2.74 -2.18
C TRP A 120 24.02 2.35 -2.67
N SER A 121 25.07 2.94 -2.10
CA SER A 121 26.47 2.57 -2.40
C SER A 121 26.75 1.12 -2.01
N LEU A 122 26.35 0.71 -0.81
CA LEU A 122 26.49 -0.68 -0.35
C LEU A 122 25.73 -1.66 -1.24
N ALA A 123 24.50 -1.34 -1.63
CA ALA A 123 23.73 -2.18 -2.54
C ALA A 123 24.44 -2.34 -3.90
N GLN A 124 24.99 -1.24 -4.45
CA GLN A 124 25.73 -1.27 -5.70
C GLN A 124 27.04 -2.05 -5.61
N GLN A 125 27.70 -2.05 -4.44
CA GLN A 125 28.92 -2.85 -4.22
C GLN A 125 28.62 -4.34 -4.04
N LEU A 126 27.47 -4.68 -3.49
CA LEU A 126 27.12 -6.06 -3.15
C LEU A 126 26.39 -6.81 -4.27
N VAL A 127 25.77 -6.09 -5.20
CA VAL A 127 24.99 -6.70 -6.27
C VAL A 127 25.85 -7.67 -7.08
N ASP A 128 25.35 -8.90 -7.26
CA ASP A 128 26.05 -9.93 -8.01
C ASP A 128 26.13 -9.53 -9.51
N PRO A 129 27.32 -9.45 -10.13
CA PRO A 129 27.44 -9.04 -11.52
C PRO A 129 26.83 -10.03 -12.52
N ALA A 130 26.76 -11.32 -12.19
CA ALA A 130 26.24 -12.36 -13.06
C ALA A 130 24.71 -12.53 -12.91
N ARG A 131 24.18 -12.30 -11.71
CA ARG A 131 22.75 -12.49 -11.36
C ARG A 131 22.18 -11.30 -10.58
N PRO A 132 22.24 -10.07 -11.12
CA PRO A 132 21.86 -8.88 -10.35
C PRO A 132 20.37 -8.85 -10.01
N GLY A 133 19.52 -9.32 -10.92
CA GLY A 133 18.07 -9.43 -10.69
C GLY A 133 17.71 -10.38 -9.54
N ASP A 134 18.31 -11.58 -9.53
CA ASP A 134 18.09 -12.55 -8.45
C ASP A 134 18.66 -12.07 -7.13
N PHE A 135 19.83 -11.43 -7.14
CA PHE A 135 20.41 -10.84 -5.94
C PHE A 135 19.50 -9.78 -5.32
N ASN A 136 19.01 -8.83 -6.13
CA ASN A 136 18.11 -7.78 -5.66
C ASN A 136 16.81 -8.36 -5.10
N GLN A 137 16.20 -9.34 -5.78
CA GLN A 137 15.01 -10.02 -5.30
C GLN A 137 15.27 -10.80 -4.00
N ALA A 138 16.40 -11.51 -3.90
CA ALA A 138 16.79 -12.23 -2.69
C ALA A 138 17.00 -11.30 -1.50
N ALA A 139 17.58 -10.11 -1.70
CA ALA A 139 17.76 -9.11 -0.65
C ALA A 139 16.41 -8.53 -0.16
N MET A 140 15.47 -8.27 -1.09
CA MET A 140 14.10 -7.86 -0.75
C MET A 140 13.37 -8.96 0.02
N GLU A 141 13.43 -10.19 -0.48
CA GLU A 141 12.78 -11.36 0.08
C GLU A 141 13.31 -11.69 1.48
N LEU A 142 14.64 -11.61 1.67
CA LEU A 142 15.27 -11.77 2.97
C LEU A 142 14.72 -10.75 3.98
N GLY A 143 14.55 -9.50 3.57
CA GLY A 143 13.93 -8.48 4.42
C GLY A 143 12.45 -8.78 4.70
N ALA A 144 11.71 -9.25 3.72
CA ALA A 144 10.28 -9.53 3.83
C ALA A 144 9.96 -10.74 4.73
N THR A 145 10.76 -11.81 4.66
CA THR A 145 10.43 -13.11 5.25
C THR A 145 11.24 -13.46 6.51
N VAL A 146 12.50 -13.03 6.58
CA VAL A 146 13.42 -13.42 7.67
C VAL A 146 13.82 -12.21 8.52
N CYS A 147 14.41 -11.19 7.90
CA CYS A 147 14.90 -9.98 8.55
C CYS A 147 13.76 -8.95 8.69
N THR A 148 12.66 -9.38 9.31
CA THR A 148 11.41 -8.61 9.44
C THR A 148 11.56 -7.39 10.36
N PRO A 149 10.64 -6.39 10.28
CA PRO A 149 10.71 -5.19 11.13
C PRO A 149 10.74 -5.52 12.63
N GLN A 150 9.90 -6.47 13.04
CA GLN A 150 9.76 -6.92 14.42
C GLN A 150 9.96 -8.43 14.48
N ARG A 151 10.70 -8.89 15.51
CA ARG A 151 11.01 -10.32 15.75
C ARG A 151 11.62 -11.03 14.51
N PRO A 152 12.79 -10.58 14.02
CA PRO A 152 13.44 -11.23 12.89
C PRO A 152 13.90 -12.65 13.23
N LEU A 153 13.84 -13.55 12.24
CA LEU A 153 14.19 -14.96 12.35
C LEU A 153 15.70 -15.17 12.21
N CYS A 154 16.48 -14.48 13.04
CA CYS A 154 17.94 -14.41 12.90
C CYS A 154 18.59 -15.80 12.82
N ARG A 155 18.12 -16.80 13.58
CA ARG A 155 18.69 -18.17 13.63
C ARG A 155 18.59 -18.91 12.30
N GLN A 156 17.62 -18.55 11.46
CA GLN A 156 17.41 -19.12 10.13
C GLN A 156 17.98 -18.22 9.02
N CYS A 157 18.61 -17.10 9.40
CA CYS A 157 19.09 -16.13 8.42
C CYS A 157 20.36 -16.65 7.72
N PRO A 158 20.37 -16.76 6.37
CA PRO A 158 21.50 -17.31 5.63
C PRO A 158 22.77 -16.46 5.74
N VAL A 159 22.62 -15.17 6.08
CA VAL A 159 23.74 -14.22 6.24
C VAL A 159 24.01 -13.89 7.72
N GLN A 160 23.57 -14.73 8.66
CA GLN A 160 23.69 -14.44 10.10
C GLN A 160 25.13 -14.23 10.57
N SER A 161 26.09 -14.97 10.00
CA SER A 161 27.52 -14.89 10.33
C SER A 161 28.14 -13.55 9.91
N LEU A 162 27.58 -12.89 8.89
CA LEU A 162 28.03 -11.60 8.36
C LEU A 162 27.33 -10.42 9.04
N CYS A 163 26.32 -10.66 9.86
CA CYS A 163 25.46 -9.61 10.39
C CYS A 163 26.04 -8.95 11.64
N ARG A 164 26.57 -7.72 11.50
CA ARG A 164 27.17 -6.98 12.62
C ARG A 164 26.19 -6.66 13.75
N ALA A 165 24.93 -6.33 13.44
CA ALA A 165 23.92 -6.13 14.46
C ALA A 165 23.73 -7.39 15.31
N ARG A 166 23.77 -8.58 14.68
CA ARG A 166 23.65 -9.83 15.41
C ARG A 166 24.87 -10.13 16.27
N GLN A 167 26.07 -9.98 15.71
CA GLN A 167 27.32 -10.15 16.46
C GLN A 167 27.36 -9.22 17.69
N ARG A 168 26.86 -7.97 17.55
CA ARG A 168 26.72 -7.05 18.68
C ARG A 168 25.77 -7.57 19.75
N VAL A 169 24.58 -8.05 19.37
CA VAL A 169 23.64 -8.68 20.33
C VAL A 169 24.27 -9.88 21.03
N GLU A 170 25.06 -10.68 20.34
CA GLU A 170 25.72 -11.86 20.92
C GLU A 170 26.84 -11.49 21.89
N ARG A 171 27.56 -10.37 21.66
CA ARG A 171 28.56 -9.82 22.60
C ARG A 171 27.92 -9.18 23.83
N GLU A 172 26.79 -8.49 23.63
CA GLU A 172 26.08 -7.78 24.70
C GLU A 172 25.10 -8.67 25.47
N ARG A 173 24.96 -9.94 25.07
CA ARG A 173 24.26 -10.92 25.91
C ARG A 173 25.01 -11.00 27.23
N PRO A 174 24.32 -10.90 28.38
CA PRO A 174 24.95 -11.11 29.67
C PRO A 174 25.71 -12.44 29.61
N LEU A 175 27.03 -12.38 29.82
CA LEU A 175 27.83 -13.56 30.11
C LEU A 175 27.28 -14.16 31.40
N ALA A 176 26.24 -14.98 31.30
CA ALA A 176 25.69 -15.74 32.41
C ALA A 176 26.65 -16.85 32.88
N SER A 177 27.88 -16.88 32.35
CA SER A 177 28.92 -17.83 32.71
C SER A 177 30.29 -17.34 32.23
N TRP A 178 30.87 -16.33 32.87
CA TRP A 178 32.33 -16.20 33.05
C TRP A 178 32.60 -15.20 34.19
N ASN A 179 32.47 -15.69 35.42
CA ASN A 179 33.39 -15.25 36.47
C ASN A 179 34.73 -15.92 36.16
N LEU A 180 35.69 -15.19 35.59
CA LEU A 180 37.10 -15.15 36.02
C LEU A 180 38.06 -14.64 34.94
N LEU A 181 39.00 -13.82 35.45
CA LEU A 181 40.21 -13.23 34.89
C LEU A 181 40.06 -12.06 33.91
N GLY A 182 40.40 -10.89 34.45
CA GLY A 182 40.50 -9.64 33.73
C GLY A 182 41.75 -9.51 32.87
N SER A 183 41.64 -8.58 31.95
CA SER A 183 42.54 -7.45 31.79
C SER A 183 41.68 -6.25 31.41
N PRO A 184 41.97 -5.03 31.89
CA PRO A 184 41.36 -3.83 31.32
C PRO A 184 41.83 -3.74 29.87
N ASP A 185 40.88 -3.83 28.93
CA ASP A 185 41.19 -3.68 27.52
C ASP A 185 41.66 -2.25 27.26
N VAL A 186 42.75 -2.15 26.51
CA VAL A 186 43.57 -0.96 26.38
C VAL A 186 42.88 0.04 25.45
N GLU A 187 42.93 1.32 25.82
CA GLU A 187 42.53 2.47 25.02
C GLU A 187 41.04 2.58 24.63
N GLU A 188 40.25 3.11 25.57
CA GLU A 188 39.21 4.10 25.23
C GLU A 188 39.89 5.42 24.84
N CYS A 189 40.66 5.39 23.75
CA CYS A 189 41.18 6.57 23.09
C CYS A 189 40.05 7.24 22.32
N ALA A 190 39.31 8.12 23.00
CA ALA A 190 38.74 9.28 22.33
C ALA A 190 39.78 10.41 22.45
N PRO A 191 40.13 11.05 21.34
CA PRO A 191 39.56 12.38 21.19
C PRO A 191 39.09 12.71 19.77
N SER A 192 37.90 13.32 19.70
CA SER A 192 37.49 14.30 18.68
C SER A 192 37.60 13.91 17.20
N THR A 193 36.61 13.17 16.71
CA THR A 193 36.00 13.47 15.40
C THR A 193 34.48 13.43 15.59
N GLY A 194 33.73 14.28 14.90
CA GLY A 194 32.31 14.55 15.18
C GLY A 194 31.44 13.30 15.35
N GLN A 195 30.30 13.45 16.03
CA GLN A 195 29.31 12.37 16.23
C GLN A 195 29.11 11.57 14.93
N CYS A 196 29.44 10.28 14.96
CA CYS A 196 29.29 9.37 13.83
C CYS A 196 27.85 9.42 13.30
N GLN A 197 27.66 9.98 12.10
CA GLN A 197 26.34 10.22 11.49
C GLN A 197 25.65 8.95 10.98
N LEU A 198 26.31 7.78 11.08
CA LEU A 198 25.75 6.46 10.74
C LEU A 198 25.41 5.63 11.98
N CYS A 199 25.92 6.01 13.15
CA CYS A 199 25.76 5.29 14.39
C CYS A 199 24.36 5.55 15.00
N LEU A 200 24.03 4.86 16.09
CA LEU A 200 22.78 5.15 16.80
C LEU A 200 22.76 6.62 17.24
N PRO A 201 21.64 7.34 17.03
CA PRO A 201 21.54 8.73 17.44
C PRO A 201 21.64 8.81 18.98
N PRO A 202 22.28 9.85 19.54
CA PRO A 202 22.40 10.01 20.99
C PRO A 202 21.05 10.04 21.73
N SER A 203 19.97 10.46 21.05
CA SER A 203 18.61 10.50 21.59
C SER A 203 17.95 9.14 21.75
N GLU A 204 18.41 8.11 21.01
CA GLU A 204 17.89 6.75 21.09
C GLU A 204 19.06 5.77 21.21
N PRO A 205 19.70 5.70 22.40
CA PRO A 205 20.84 4.84 22.65
C PRO A 205 20.47 3.36 22.48
N TRP A 206 21.48 2.50 22.60
CA TRP A 206 21.30 1.07 22.54
C TRP A 206 20.34 0.57 23.64
N ASP A 207 19.40 -0.27 23.25
CA ASP A 207 18.47 -0.95 24.15
C ASP A 207 18.60 -2.46 23.99
N GLN A 208 19.08 -3.13 25.04
CA GLN A 208 19.33 -4.57 25.05
C GLN A 208 18.06 -5.39 24.74
N THR A 209 16.87 -4.88 25.08
CA THR A 209 15.60 -5.59 24.87
C THR A 209 15.20 -5.68 23.39
N LEU A 210 15.70 -4.74 22.57
CA LEU A 210 15.36 -4.67 21.14
C LEU A 210 16.27 -5.55 20.28
N GLY A 211 17.42 -5.97 20.79
CA GLY A 211 18.37 -6.80 20.05
C GLY A 211 18.78 -6.18 18.70
N VAL A 212 18.61 -6.92 17.59
CA VAL A 212 18.93 -6.38 16.25
C VAL A 212 17.96 -5.30 15.77
N VAL A 213 16.82 -5.12 16.45
CA VAL A 213 15.81 -4.09 16.15
C VAL A 213 16.28 -2.70 16.58
N ASN A 214 17.41 -2.60 17.29
CA ASN A 214 18.15 -1.34 17.42
C ASN A 214 18.52 -0.71 16.06
N PHE A 215 18.62 -1.52 15.00
CA PHE A 215 19.00 -1.07 13.67
C PHE A 215 17.88 -1.28 12.61
N PRO A 216 17.50 -0.24 11.84
CA PRO A 216 17.79 1.18 12.06
C PRO A 216 16.83 1.85 13.07
N ARG A 217 17.23 2.97 13.69
CA ARG A 217 16.30 3.89 14.36
C ARG A 217 15.62 4.76 13.32
N LYS A 218 14.30 4.89 13.39
CA LYS A 218 13.51 5.72 12.47
C LYS A 218 12.94 6.88 13.26
N ALA A 219 13.08 8.10 12.75
CA ALA A 219 12.41 9.24 13.36
C ALA A 219 10.90 9.00 13.46
N SER A 220 10.31 9.51 14.54
CA SER A 220 8.86 9.52 14.71
C SER A 220 8.21 10.33 13.59
N ARG A 221 7.06 9.85 13.10
CA ARG A 221 6.31 10.53 12.05
C ARG A 221 5.38 11.57 12.67
N LYS A 222 5.33 12.77 12.06
CA LYS A 222 4.32 13.79 12.42
C LYS A 222 2.91 13.23 12.22
N PRO A 223 1.93 13.61 13.06
CA PRO A 223 0.55 13.18 12.89
C PRO A 223 0.00 13.68 11.54
N PRO A 224 -0.89 12.92 10.86
CA PRO A 224 -1.57 13.36 9.66
C PRO A 224 -2.39 14.62 9.91
N ARG A 225 -2.50 15.50 8.91
CA ARG A 225 -3.38 16.68 9.00
C ARG A 225 -4.84 16.25 9.04
N GLU A 226 -5.67 16.94 9.81
CA GLU A 226 -7.10 16.66 9.89
C GLU A 226 -7.87 17.53 8.89
N GLU A 227 -8.76 16.89 8.12
CA GLU A 227 -9.64 17.55 7.15
C GLU A 227 -11.07 17.03 7.33
N SER A 228 -12.06 17.85 6.99
CA SER A 228 -13.47 17.47 7.05
C SER A 228 -14.18 17.85 5.74
N SER A 229 -15.16 17.05 5.33
CA SER A 229 -15.98 17.28 4.15
C SER A 229 -17.42 16.80 4.38
N ALA A 230 -18.40 17.48 3.80
CA ALA A 230 -19.77 16.98 3.72
C ALA A 230 -20.01 16.35 2.36
N THR A 231 -20.62 15.16 2.35
CA THR A 231 -20.89 14.39 1.13
C THR A 231 -22.35 13.93 1.11
N CYS A 232 -22.98 13.93 -0.05
CA CYS A 232 -24.38 13.53 -0.20
C CYS A 232 -24.55 12.35 -1.16
N VAL A 233 -25.22 11.30 -0.68
CA VAL A 233 -25.75 10.26 -1.55
C VAL A 233 -27.11 10.71 -2.05
N LEU A 234 -27.15 11.14 -3.31
CA LEU A 234 -28.36 11.50 -4.02
C LEU A 234 -28.90 10.27 -4.77
N GLU A 235 -30.12 9.85 -4.43
CA GLU A 235 -30.80 8.71 -5.04
C GLU A 235 -32.06 9.15 -5.79
N GLN A 236 -32.27 8.59 -6.97
CA GLN A 236 -33.52 8.65 -7.71
C GLN A 236 -34.24 7.30 -7.57
N SER A 237 -35.17 7.22 -6.62
CA SER A 237 -35.77 5.95 -6.20
C SER A 237 -36.77 5.38 -7.23
N ARG A 238 -37.34 6.22 -8.11
CA ARG A 238 -38.32 5.82 -9.15
C ARG A 238 -37.78 5.89 -10.59
N ALA A 239 -36.47 5.76 -10.79
CA ALA A 239 -35.89 5.76 -12.13
C ALA A 239 -36.27 4.48 -12.92
N LEU A 240 -36.36 4.61 -14.25
CA LEU A 240 -36.53 3.49 -15.17
C LEU A 240 -35.35 2.50 -15.01
N GLY A 241 -35.68 1.26 -14.65
CA GLY A 241 -34.69 0.20 -14.39
C GLY A 241 -34.21 0.09 -12.93
N GLY A 242 -34.84 0.79 -11.98
CA GLY A 242 -34.55 0.68 -10.55
C GLY A 242 -33.85 1.91 -9.97
N ALA A 243 -33.63 1.91 -8.65
CA ALA A 243 -33.02 3.04 -7.94
C ALA A 243 -31.61 3.34 -8.47
N ARG A 244 -31.34 4.60 -8.77
CA ARG A 244 -30.04 5.08 -9.26
C ARG A 244 -29.46 6.12 -8.31
N ILE A 245 -28.14 6.14 -8.20
CA ILE A 245 -27.38 7.09 -7.39
C ILE A 245 -26.46 7.95 -8.25
N LEU A 246 -26.36 9.23 -7.89
CA LEU A 246 -25.49 10.17 -8.58
C LEU A 246 -24.04 10.04 -8.11
N LEU A 247 -23.12 9.93 -9.06
CA LEU A 247 -21.69 10.07 -8.85
C LEU A 247 -21.12 11.16 -9.76
N VAL A 248 -20.10 11.84 -9.26
CA VAL A 248 -19.34 12.85 -9.97
C VAL A 248 -17.87 12.41 -10.06
N GLN A 249 -17.21 12.80 -11.14
CA GLN A 249 -15.81 12.46 -11.38
C GLN A 249 -14.91 13.55 -10.80
N ARG A 250 -13.92 13.14 -10.01
CA ARG A 250 -12.90 14.05 -9.48
C ARG A 250 -12.03 14.60 -10.62
N PRO A 251 -11.48 15.82 -10.48
CA PRO A 251 -10.50 16.35 -11.43
C PRO A 251 -9.37 15.36 -11.72
N ASN A 252 -8.76 15.46 -12.91
CA ASN A 252 -7.67 14.57 -13.33
C ASN A 252 -6.33 14.85 -12.60
N SER A 253 -6.32 15.75 -11.63
CA SER A 253 -5.17 16.09 -10.78
C SER A 253 -5.56 16.14 -9.30
N GLY A 254 -4.58 16.06 -8.41
CA GLY A 254 -4.78 16.13 -6.96
C GLY A 254 -5.17 14.79 -6.31
N LEU A 255 -5.78 14.88 -5.12
CA LEU A 255 -6.16 13.72 -4.31
C LEU A 255 -7.26 12.92 -5.01
N LEU A 256 -7.05 11.61 -5.16
CA LEU A 256 -7.98 10.66 -5.78
C LEU A 256 -8.40 11.06 -7.22
N ALA A 257 -7.47 11.63 -7.98
CA ALA A 257 -7.68 12.12 -9.33
C ALA A 257 -8.38 11.11 -10.26
N GLY A 258 -9.41 11.57 -10.98
CA GLY A 258 -10.16 10.78 -11.97
C GLY A 258 -11.06 9.67 -11.39
N LEU A 259 -11.13 9.50 -10.07
CA LEU A 259 -12.06 8.56 -9.43
C LEU A 259 -13.47 9.15 -9.34
N TRP A 260 -14.45 8.26 -9.30
CA TRP A 260 -15.84 8.60 -9.02
C TRP A 260 -16.06 8.79 -7.52
N GLU A 261 -16.86 9.78 -7.15
CA GLU A 261 -17.27 10.06 -5.78
C GLU A 261 -18.69 10.60 -5.69
N PHE A 262 -19.24 10.60 -4.49
CA PHE A 262 -20.48 11.32 -4.22
C PHE A 262 -20.21 12.83 -4.21
N PRO A 263 -21.14 13.67 -4.70
CA PRO A 263 -21.03 15.12 -4.58
C PRO A 263 -20.65 15.54 -3.17
N SER A 264 -19.61 16.35 -3.06
CA SER A 264 -19.04 16.75 -1.78
C SER A 264 -18.56 18.19 -1.80
N VAL A 265 -18.55 18.80 -0.62
CA VAL A 265 -18.03 20.15 -0.38
C VAL A 265 -17.10 20.14 0.82
N THR A 266 -16.20 21.11 0.89
CA THR A 266 -15.38 21.34 2.08
C THR A 266 -16.27 21.60 3.29
N TRP A 267 -15.83 21.16 4.46
CA TRP A 267 -16.60 21.33 5.68
C TRP A 267 -16.74 22.80 6.08
N GLU A 268 -17.97 23.19 6.40
CA GLU A 268 -18.33 24.50 6.97
C GLU A 268 -18.68 24.36 8.46
N PRO A 269 -18.24 25.28 9.34
CA PRO A 269 -18.49 25.17 10.79
C PRO A 269 -19.98 25.23 11.17
N SER A 270 -20.81 25.88 10.35
CA SER A 270 -22.24 26.02 10.57
C SER A 270 -23.01 24.97 9.78
N GLU A 271 -23.85 24.20 10.46
CA GLU A 271 -24.70 23.17 9.83
C GLU A 271 -25.60 23.77 8.74
N GLN A 272 -26.14 24.97 8.96
CA GLN A 272 -27.00 25.62 7.98
C GLN A 272 -26.24 26.04 6.71
N LEU A 273 -25.03 26.60 6.86
CA LEU A 273 -24.16 26.92 5.74
C LEU A 273 -23.73 25.65 5.01
N GLN A 274 -23.42 24.59 5.76
CA GLN A 274 -23.02 23.30 5.22
C GLN A 274 -24.12 22.69 4.34
N ARG A 275 -25.36 22.65 4.85
CA ARG A 275 -26.53 22.15 4.10
C ARG A 275 -26.77 22.97 2.85
N LYS A 276 -26.67 24.30 2.95
CA LYS A 276 -26.84 25.21 1.80
C LYS A 276 -25.77 24.97 0.73
N ALA A 277 -24.49 24.88 1.12
CA ALA A 277 -23.38 24.63 0.21
C ALA A 277 -23.52 23.27 -0.51
N LEU A 278 -23.92 22.22 0.24
CA LEU A 278 -24.11 20.89 -0.35
C LEU A 278 -25.29 20.87 -1.32
N LEU A 279 -26.41 21.54 -1.01
CA LEU A 279 -27.54 21.67 -1.93
C LEU A 279 -27.15 22.44 -3.20
N GLN A 280 -26.39 23.52 -3.07
CA GLN A 280 -25.87 24.27 -4.22
C GLN A 280 -24.97 23.39 -5.09
N GLU A 281 -24.09 22.60 -4.49
CA GLU A 281 -23.23 21.67 -5.23
C GLU A 281 -24.05 20.61 -5.97
N LEU A 282 -25.05 20.00 -5.33
CA LEU A 282 -25.93 19.03 -5.99
C LEU A 282 -26.68 19.66 -7.18
N GLN A 283 -27.18 20.88 -7.02
CA GLN A 283 -27.89 21.60 -8.08
C GLN A 283 -27.02 21.87 -9.31
N ARG A 284 -25.69 21.97 -9.18
CA ARG A 284 -24.78 22.08 -10.32
C ARG A 284 -24.79 20.84 -11.21
N TRP A 285 -25.06 19.67 -10.63
CA TRP A 285 -25.05 18.39 -11.32
C TRP A 285 -26.43 17.93 -11.79
N THR A 286 -27.49 18.30 -11.07
CA THR A 286 -28.86 17.84 -11.38
C THR A 286 -29.80 18.94 -11.87
N GLY A 287 -29.37 20.19 -11.86
CA GLY A 287 -30.26 21.34 -11.97
C GLY A 287 -31.07 21.57 -10.70
N PRO A 288 -32.13 22.40 -10.76
CA PRO A 288 -32.95 22.75 -9.61
C PRO A 288 -33.52 21.51 -8.92
N LEU A 289 -33.17 21.34 -7.65
CA LEU A 289 -33.71 20.29 -6.80
C LEU A 289 -35.05 20.77 -6.22
N PRO A 290 -36.09 19.91 -6.16
CA PRO A 290 -37.29 20.21 -5.40
C PRO A 290 -36.92 20.53 -3.95
N ALA A 291 -37.73 21.30 -3.24
CA ALA A 291 -37.47 21.67 -1.85
C ALA A 291 -37.39 20.41 -0.96
N THR A 292 -36.19 19.89 -0.79
CA THR A 292 -35.97 18.56 -0.21
C THR A 292 -35.25 18.63 1.11
N HIS A 293 -35.70 17.77 2.04
CA HIS A 293 -35.10 17.59 3.34
C HIS A 293 -33.82 16.75 3.23
N LEU A 294 -32.67 17.42 3.18
CA LEU A 294 -31.36 16.78 3.30
C LEU A 294 -31.24 16.16 4.70
N ARG A 295 -31.02 14.84 4.78
CA ARG A 295 -30.91 14.11 6.07
C ARG A 295 -29.46 13.81 6.38
N HIS A 296 -29.00 14.16 7.58
CA HIS A 296 -27.70 13.70 8.08
C HIS A 296 -27.82 12.24 8.54
N LEU A 297 -26.91 11.38 8.07
CA LEU A 297 -26.96 9.93 8.26
C LEU A 297 -25.83 9.41 9.16
N GLY A 298 -24.78 10.21 9.36
CA GLY A 298 -23.66 9.86 10.22
C GLY A 298 -22.32 10.35 9.70
N GLU A 299 -21.25 9.75 10.22
CA GLU A 299 -19.87 10.15 9.95
C GLU A 299 -19.01 8.96 9.50
N VAL A 300 -18.09 9.21 8.57
CA VAL A 300 -17.07 8.25 8.13
C VAL A 300 -15.69 8.86 8.21
N VAL A 301 -14.81 8.28 9.03
CA VAL A 301 -13.39 8.65 9.08
C VAL A 301 -12.56 7.77 8.12
N HIS A 302 -11.75 8.41 7.30
CA HIS A 302 -10.81 7.76 6.39
C HIS A 302 -9.40 8.34 6.54
N VAL A 303 -8.41 7.46 6.74
CA VAL A 303 -7.02 7.87 6.97
C VAL A 303 -6.18 7.54 5.74
N PHE A 304 -5.65 8.58 5.12
CA PHE A 304 -4.55 8.54 4.16
C PHE A 304 -3.22 8.69 4.90
N SER A 305 -2.09 8.46 4.22
CA SER A 305 -0.77 8.56 4.84
C SER A 305 -0.43 9.94 5.42
N HIS A 306 -1.03 11.00 4.87
CA HIS A 306 -0.74 12.40 5.25
C HIS A 306 -1.99 13.20 5.64
N ILE A 307 -3.18 12.59 5.56
CA ILE A 307 -4.48 13.23 5.83
C ILE A 307 -5.38 12.26 6.58
N LYS A 308 -6.04 12.73 7.63
CA LYS A 308 -7.20 12.09 8.24
C LYS A 308 -8.43 12.89 7.82
N LEU A 309 -9.21 12.34 6.90
CA LEU A 309 -10.38 12.99 6.32
C LEU A 309 -11.67 12.44 6.95
N THR A 310 -12.48 13.32 7.49
CA THR A 310 -13.79 13.03 8.08
C THR A 310 -14.90 13.42 7.12
N TYR A 311 -15.72 12.45 6.71
CA TYR A 311 -16.90 12.67 5.87
C TYR A 311 -18.16 12.73 6.71
N GLN A 312 -18.88 13.84 6.64
CA GLN A 312 -20.23 13.97 7.17
C GLN A 312 -21.21 13.56 6.06
N VAL A 313 -21.94 12.47 6.30
CA VAL A 313 -22.72 11.77 5.29
C VAL A 313 -24.16 12.27 5.33
N TYR A 314 -24.63 12.75 4.19
CA TYR A 314 -26.00 13.17 3.98
C TYR A 314 -26.69 12.26 2.94
N GLY A 315 -28.00 12.10 3.08
CA GLY A 315 -28.85 11.40 2.12
C GLY A 315 -29.92 12.31 1.57
N LEU A 316 -30.19 12.17 0.28
CA LEU A 316 -31.29 12.83 -0.40
C LEU A 316 -31.94 11.87 -1.40
N ALA A 317 -33.26 11.65 -1.30
CA ALA A 317 -34.02 10.83 -2.23
C ALA A 317 -34.96 11.73 -3.06
N LEU A 318 -34.98 11.53 -4.38
CA LEU A 318 -35.85 12.21 -5.32
C LEU A 318 -37.07 11.33 -5.61
N GLU A 319 -38.26 11.82 -5.23
CA GLU A 319 -39.53 11.09 -5.38
C GLU A 319 -40.17 11.25 -6.78
N GLY A 320 -39.73 12.24 -7.55
CA GLY A 320 -40.27 12.54 -8.88
C GLY A 320 -39.75 11.61 -9.99
N GLN A 321 -40.58 11.41 -11.02
CA GLN A 321 -40.18 10.82 -12.30
C GLN A 321 -39.31 11.78 -13.13
N THR A 322 -38.78 12.86 -12.57
CA THR A 322 -37.98 13.85 -13.30
C THR A 322 -36.80 13.12 -13.94
N PRO A 323 -36.81 12.91 -15.26
CA PRO A 323 -35.67 12.30 -15.91
C PRO A 323 -34.59 13.37 -15.79
N VAL A 324 -33.54 13.12 -15.01
CA VAL A 324 -32.30 13.88 -15.20
C VAL A 324 -31.70 13.30 -16.48
N THR A 325 -32.31 13.62 -17.62
CA THR A 325 -31.97 13.06 -18.94
C THR A 325 -30.67 13.62 -19.46
N THR A 326 -30.28 14.81 -19.01
CA THR A 326 -29.01 15.44 -19.35
C THR A 326 -28.17 15.61 -18.09
N VAL A 327 -27.20 14.73 -17.92
CA VAL A 327 -26.19 14.84 -16.87
C VAL A 327 -25.01 15.64 -17.42
N PRO A 328 -24.50 16.67 -16.70
CA PRO A 328 -23.32 17.39 -17.13
C PRO A 328 -22.11 16.45 -17.33
N PRO A 329 -21.16 16.80 -18.21
CA PRO A 329 -19.90 16.06 -18.34
C PRO A 329 -19.22 15.90 -16.96
N GLY A 330 -18.81 14.68 -16.64
CA GLY A 330 -18.21 14.37 -15.34
C GLY A 330 -19.21 13.95 -14.26
N ALA A 331 -20.50 13.78 -14.58
CA ALA A 331 -21.46 13.14 -13.68
C ALA A 331 -22.15 11.95 -14.36
N ARG A 332 -22.59 10.98 -13.55
CA ARG A 332 -23.33 9.81 -14.02
C ARG A 332 -24.25 9.24 -12.95
N TRP A 333 -25.38 8.68 -13.39
CA TRP A 333 -26.29 7.91 -12.55
C TRP A 333 -25.95 6.43 -12.66
N LEU A 334 -25.63 5.80 -11.53
CA LEU A 334 -25.33 4.37 -11.46
C LEU A 334 -26.38 3.63 -10.65
N THR A 335 -26.66 2.40 -11.04
CA THR A 335 -27.31 1.42 -10.16
C THR A 335 -26.39 1.05 -8.99
N ARG A 336 -26.97 0.41 -7.97
CA ARG A 336 -26.23 -0.09 -6.81
C ARG A 336 -25.15 -1.11 -7.21
N GLU A 337 -25.42 -1.95 -8.21
CA GLU A 337 -24.46 -2.94 -8.72
C GLU A 337 -23.29 -2.27 -9.45
N GLU A 338 -23.58 -1.31 -10.33
CA GLU A 338 -22.55 -0.52 -11.04
C GLU A 338 -21.67 0.28 -10.10
N PHE A 339 -22.20 0.76 -8.97
CA PHE A 339 -21.38 1.43 -7.94
C PHE A 339 -20.29 0.51 -7.36
N HIS A 340 -20.59 -0.78 -7.17
CA HIS A 340 -19.62 -1.71 -6.60
C HIS A 340 -18.45 -2.02 -7.54
N THR A 341 -18.69 -1.98 -8.85
CA THR A 341 -17.68 -2.18 -9.90
C THR A 341 -17.01 -0.88 -10.36
N ALA A 342 -17.60 0.28 -10.06
CA ALA A 342 -17.04 1.58 -10.38
C ALA A 342 -15.68 1.83 -9.69
N ALA A 343 -14.87 2.68 -10.34
CA ALA A 343 -13.61 3.19 -9.81
C ALA A 343 -13.83 4.24 -8.71
N VAL A 344 -14.38 3.79 -7.58
CA VAL A 344 -14.63 4.60 -6.38
C VAL A 344 -13.60 4.30 -5.30
N SER A 345 -13.27 5.30 -4.49
CA SER A 345 -12.34 5.11 -3.37
C SER A 345 -12.92 4.20 -2.28
N THR A 346 -12.05 3.61 -1.45
CA THR A 346 -12.49 2.85 -0.26
C THR A 346 -13.28 3.71 0.72
N ALA A 347 -13.06 5.03 0.74
CA ALA A 347 -13.84 5.95 1.55
C ALA A 347 -15.28 6.04 1.04
N MET A 348 -15.47 6.20 -0.27
CA MET A 348 -16.80 6.26 -0.88
C MET A 348 -17.59 4.95 -0.69
N LYS A 349 -16.92 3.80 -0.72
CA LYS A 349 -17.54 2.51 -0.37
C LYS A 349 -18.04 2.47 1.10
N LYS A 350 -17.36 3.14 2.03
CA LYS A 350 -17.82 3.28 3.43
C LYS A 350 -18.99 4.25 3.55
N VAL A 351 -18.93 5.39 2.85
CA VAL A 351 -20.01 6.39 2.79
C VAL A 351 -21.30 5.72 2.30
N PHE A 352 -21.22 4.97 1.20
CA PHE A 352 -22.38 4.28 0.65
C PHE A 352 -22.96 3.24 1.62
N ARG A 353 -22.10 2.50 2.34
CA ARG A 353 -22.56 1.56 3.37
C ARG A 353 -23.34 2.24 4.51
N VAL A 354 -22.92 3.44 4.93
CA VAL A 354 -23.67 4.21 5.95
C VAL A 354 -25.05 4.59 5.41
N TYR A 355 -25.12 5.03 4.15
CA TYR A 355 -26.38 5.32 3.49
C TYR A 355 -27.31 4.10 3.41
N GLU A 356 -26.81 2.94 2.99
CA GLU A 356 -27.58 1.70 2.90
C GLU A 356 -28.14 1.24 4.25
N GLY A 357 -27.39 1.47 5.34
CA GLY A 357 -27.82 1.08 6.69
C GLY A 357 -29.00 1.88 7.25
N GLN A 358 -29.34 3.03 6.66
CA GLN A 358 -30.40 3.94 7.13
C GLN A 358 -31.65 3.93 6.24
N GLN A 359 -31.71 3.07 5.21
CA GLN A 359 -32.86 2.93 4.32
C GLN A 359 -34.03 2.18 5.01
N PRO A 360 -35.29 2.65 4.91
CA PRO A 360 -36.44 1.96 5.48
C PRO A 360 -36.65 0.61 4.77
N GLY A 361 -36.46 -0.51 5.48
CA GLY A 361 -36.69 -1.87 4.95
C GLY A 361 -35.47 -2.80 4.98
N THR A 362 -34.26 -2.29 5.18
CA THR A 362 -33.04 -3.09 5.38
C THR A 362 -32.69 -3.21 6.87
N CYS A 363 -33.64 -3.65 7.69
CA CYS A 363 -33.37 -3.99 9.09
C CYS A 363 -32.55 -5.29 9.18
N LYS A 364 -31.22 -5.19 9.08
CA LYS A 364 -30.32 -6.14 9.75
C LYS A 364 -29.63 -5.40 10.89
N GLY A 365 -29.99 -5.81 12.12
CA GLY A 365 -29.68 -5.11 13.36
C GLY A 365 -28.22 -4.68 13.49
N PHE A 366 -28.03 -3.42 13.85
CA PHE A 366 -26.76 -2.85 14.27
C PHE A 366 -26.34 -3.44 15.62
N LYS A 367 -25.32 -4.30 15.63
CA LYS A 367 -24.53 -4.55 16.85
C LYS A 367 -23.45 -3.47 16.96
N ARG A 368 -23.43 -2.77 18.09
CA ARG A 368 -22.31 -1.90 18.50
C ARG A 368 -20.99 -2.68 18.38
N PRO A 369 -19.87 -2.05 17.95
CA PRO A 369 -18.59 -2.72 17.99
C PRO A 369 -18.18 -2.88 19.46
N GLN A 370 -18.26 -4.11 19.98
CA GLN A 370 -17.49 -4.50 21.14
C GLN A 370 -16.03 -4.61 20.73
N VAL A 371 -15.18 -3.97 21.52
CA VAL A 371 -13.73 -4.17 21.53
C VAL A 371 -13.45 -5.65 21.75
N SER A 372 -12.96 -6.36 20.73
CA SER A 372 -12.60 -7.77 20.83
C SER A 372 -11.10 -7.91 21.06
N SER A 373 -10.75 -8.31 22.28
CA SER A 373 -9.47 -8.93 22.64
C SER A 373 -9.22 -10.18 21.80
N PRO A 374 -7.95 -10.57 21.55
CA PRO A 374 -7.63 -11.68 20.67
C PRO A 374 -7.93 -13.02 21.37
N SER A 375 -8.88 -13.79 20.85
CA SER A 375 -9.10 -15.16 21.31
C SER A 375 -9.31 -16.12 20.14
N SER A 376 -8.46 -17.15 20.19
CA SER A 376 -8.59 -18.53 19.71
C SER A 376 -8.92 -18.83 18.24
N ARG A 377 -8.07 -19.71 17.69
CA ARG A 377 -8.06 -20.27 16.34
C ARG A 377 -9.44 -20.85 15.97
N LYS A 378 -10.03 -20.37 14.87
CA LYS A 378 -11.14 -21.05 14.19
C LYS A 378 -10.58 -22.08 13.20
N LYS A 379 -11.13 -23.29 13.23
CA LYS A 379 -10.79 -24.38 12.30
C LYS A 379 -11.20 -24.01 10.86
N PRO A 380 -10.38 -24.36 9.84
CA PRO A 380 -10.72 -24.12 8.44
C PRO A 380 -11.85 -25.05 7.96
N SER A 381 -12.70 -24.55 7.06
CA SER A 381 -13.71 -25.33 6.35
C SER A 381 -13.08 -26.13 5.20
N MET A 382 -13.69 -27.28 4.87
CA MET A 382 -13.26 -28.17 3.78
C MET A 382 -13.02 -27.40 2.47
N GLY A 383 -11.80 -27.52 1.93
CA GLY A 383 -11.37 -26.91 0.66
C GLY A 383 -10.49 -25.66 0.77
N GLN A 384 -10.14 -25.20 1.97
CA GLN A 384 -9.29 -24.03 2.18
C GLN A 384 -7.88 -24.45 2.64
N GLN A 385 -6.90 -24.44 1.73
CA GLN A 385 -5.50 -24.71 2.06
C GLN A 385 -4.88 -23.51 2.79
N VAL A 386 -4.22 -23.77 3.91
CA VAL A 386 -3.46 -22.80 4.69
C VAL A 386 -2.02 -22.79 4.14
N LEU A 387 -1.37 -21.62 4.13
CA LEU A 387 -0.03 -21.36 3.57
C LEU A 387 1.08 -22.35 4.00
N ASP A 388 0.89 -23.08 5.10
CA ASP A 388 1.86 -24.03 5.64
C ASP A 388 1.95 -25.32 4.81
N ASP A 389 0.93 -25.67 4.01
CA ASP A 389 0.91 -26.89 3.18
C ASP A 389 1.55 -26.69 1.79
N PHE A 390 1.87 -25.45 1.41
CA PHE A 390 2.43 -25.14 0.08
C PHE A 390 3.92 -25.49 -0.07
N PHE A 391 4.64 -25.69 1.04
CA PHE A 391 6.09 -25.91 1.05
C PHE A 391 6.53 -27.31 1.51
N GLN A 392 5.61 -28.26 1.69
CA GLN A 392 6.01 -29.65 1.92
C GLN A 392 6.23 -30.35 0.57
N PRO A 393 7.35 -31.08 0.39
CA PRO A 393 7.51 -31.91 -0.79
C PRO A 393 6.43 -32.99 -0.80
N HIS A 394 5.64 -33.03 -1.87
CA HIS A 394 4.73 -34.14 -2.15
C HIS A 394 5.56 -35.42 -2.32
N ILE A 395 5.64 -36.23 -1.27
CA ILE A 395 6.03 -37.63 -1.41
C ILE A 395 4.78 -38.34 -1.95
N SER A 396 4.75 -38.61 -3.25
CA SER A 396 3.73 -39.47 -3.84
C SER A 396 3.78 -40.84 -3.14
N ALA A 397 2.71 -41.17 -2.43
CA ALA A 397 2.43 -42.51 -1.97
C ALA A 397 1.95 -43.36 -3.16
N ASP A 398 2.85 -43.60 -4.11
CA ASP A 398 2.73 -44.62 -5.15
C ASP A 398 4.13 -45.24 -5.35
N ALA A 399 4.61 -45.90 -4.31
CA ALA A 399 5.66 -46.90 -4.43
C ALA A 399 5.03 -48.25 -4.05
N PRO A 400 5.01 -49.25 -4.95
CA PRO A 400 4.43 -50.53 -4.64
C PRO A 400 5.24 -51.20 -3.53
N SER A 401 4.51 -51.75 -2.57
CA SER A 401 5.01 -52.54 -1.45
C SER A 401 5.91 -53.68 -1.95
N LEU A 402 7.21 -53.54 -1.74
CA LEU A 402 8.10 -54.69 -1.66
C LEU A 402 7.93 -55.29 -0.26
N ASN A 403 7.09 -56.33 -0.16
CA ASN A 403 7.44 -57.55 0.58
C ASN A 403 6.34 -58.62 0.53
N SER A 404 6.81 -59.84 0.19
CA SER A 404 6.25 -61.19 0.34
C SER A 404 5.85 -61.84 -0.99
N ALA A 405 6.21 -63.07 -1.34
CA ALA A 405 7.15 -64.09 -0.86
C ALA A 405 7.07 -65.25 -1.88
N VAL A 406 7.92 -66.29 -1.73
CA VAL A 406 7.88 -67.61 -2.38
C VAL A 406 8.56 -67.60 -3.77
N GLN A 407 9.69 -68.27 -4.01
CA GLN A 407 10.06 -69.65 -3.68
C GLN A 407 11.59 -69.84 -3.73
#